data_AF-A0A7S3HS49-F1
#
_entry.id   AF-A0A7S3HS49-F1
#
_cell.length_a   1.000
_cell.length_b   1.000
_cell.length_c   1.000
_cell.angle_alpha   90.00
_cell.angle_beta   90.00
_cell.angle_gamma   90.00
#
_symmetry.space_group_name_H-M   'P 1'
#
loop_
_entity.id
_entity.type
_entity.pdbx_description
1 polymer ?
#
loop_
_entity_poly.entity_id
_entity_poly.type
_entity_poly.pdbx_seq_one_letter_code
_entity_poly.pdbx_strand_id
1 'polypeptide(L)'
;VLARFLDYRPVLSPFVVAFLSKYLYIMSSRDSVFGSSSQTFVHLSKDSRVHLWDVASKKERKSYVDKNHLTHSFTSYAWKTTKDQTGGVFVAGYSDGLVGIWDLNRGVQSQIIGKANESEVPTDIVFSNDSKSIFVSSNEN
;
A
#
# COMPACT_ATOMS: atom_id res chain seq x y z
N VAL A 1 31.00 -12.17 -3.55
CA VAL A 1 30.88 -10.88 -2.84
C VAL A 1 29.47 -10.35 -3.06
N LEU A 2 28.49 -10.87 -2.32
CA LEU A 2 27.09 -10.46 -2.37
C LEU A 2 26.71 -10.10 -0.93
N ALA A 3 27.13 -8.91 -0.53
CA ALA A 3 26.81 -8.29 0.74
C ALA A 3 26.26 -6.89 0.45
N ARG A 4 25.34 -6.45 1.31
CA ARG A 4 24.64 -5.15 1.36
C ARG A 4 23.40 -4.99 0.49
N PHE A 5 22.32 -5.63 0.95
CA PHE A 5 21.03 -4.95 1.16
C PHE A 5 20.39 -5.51 2.45
N LEU A 6 21.15 -5.43 3.54
CA LEU A 6 20.60 -5.43 4.89
C LEU A 6 20.67 -3.97 5.35
N ASP A 7 19.52 -3.43 5.75
CA ASP A 7 19.33 -2.36 6.74
C ASP A 7 18.19 -1.43 6.33
N TYR A 8 16.99 -2.00 6.19
CA TYR A 8 15.76 -1.43 6.76
C TYR A 8 14.69 -2.51 6.78
N ARG A 9 14.75 -3.41 7.78
CA ARG A 9 13.60 -4.25 8.12
C ARG A 9 12.79 -3.46 9.14
N PRO A 10 11.61 -2.90 8.83
CA PRO A 10 10.72 -2.47 9.89
C PRO A 10 10.50 -3.70 10.77
N VAL A 11 10.80 -3.58 12.07
CA VAL A 11 10.54 -4.64 13.03
C VAL A 11 9.02 -4.78 13.10
N LEU A 12 8.47 -5.62 12.22
CA LEU A 12 7.05 -5.95 12.21
C LEU A 12 6.71 -6.48 13.59
N SER A 13 5.62 -5.98 14.18
CA SER A 13 5.24 -6.44 15.51
C SER A 13 5.05 -7.97 15.48
N PRO A 14 5.34 -8.69 16.57
CA PRO A 14 5.11 -10.13 16.64
C PRO A 14 3.66 -10.52 16.27
N PHE A 15 2.71 -9.60 16.47
CA PHE A 15 1.34 -9.75 16.00
C PHE A 15 1.21 -9.66 14.48
N VAL A 16 1.85 -8.70 13.80
CA VAL A 16 1.85 -8.63 12.34
C VAL A 16 2.50 -9.88 11.76
N VAL A 17 3.59 -10.37 12.36
CA VAL A 17 4.23 -11.63 11.97
C VAL A 17 3.30 -12.83 12.21
N ALA A 18 2.58 -12.89 13.33
CA ALA A 18 1.64 -13.96 13.65
C ALA A 18 0.35 -13.90 12.80
N PHE A 19 -0.12 -12.70 12.48
CA PHE A 19 -1.23 -12.46 11.55
C PHE A 19 -0.81 -12.88 10.15
N LEU A 20 0.36 -12.41 9.69
CA LEU A 20 0.98 -12.85 8.45
C LEU A 20 1.10 -14.37 8.42
N SER A 21 1.65 -15.03 9.43
CA SER A 21 1.84 -16.49 9.42
C SER A 21 0.52 -17.27 9.46
N LYS A 22 -0.51 -16.76 10.14
CA LYS A 22 -1.83 -17.43 10.24
C LYS A 22 -2.68 -17.21 8.99
N TYR A 23 -2.58 -16.03 8.37
CA TYR A 23 -3.33 -15.67 7.18
C TYR A 23 -2.51 -15.79 5.89
N LEU A 24 -1.22 -16.14 5.93
CA LEU A 24 -0.38 -16.46 4.75
C LEU A 24 -0.94 -17.64 3.97
N TYR A 25 -1.77 -18.47 4.61
CA TYR A 25 -2.50 -19.54 3.94
C TYR A 25 -3.64 -19.03 3.06
N ILE A 26 -4.10 -17.79 3.26
CA ILE A 26 -5.16 -17.12 2.49
C ILE A 26 -4.56 -16.00 1.60
N MET A 27 -3.48 -15.36 2.05
CA MET A 27 -2.73 -14.35 1.30
C MET A 27 -1.79 -15.03 0.30
N SER A 28 -1.95 -14.71 -0.98
CA SER A 28 -1.12 -15.23 -2.07
C SER A 28 0.35 -14.80 -1.89
N SER A 29 1.29 -15.55 -2.47
CA SER A 29 2.73 -15.19 -2.45
C SER A 29 3.07 -13.83 -3.08
N ARG A 30 2.08 -13.16 -3.69
CA ARG A 30 2.19 -11.82 -4.28
C ARG A 30 1.54 -10.72 -3.45
N ASP A 31 0.81 -11.07 -2.39
CA ASP A 31 0.16 -10.09 -1.53
C ASP A 31 1.21 -9.39 -0.67
N SER A 32 1.02 -8.10 -0.41
CA SER A 32 1.98 -7.30 0.35
C SER A 32 1.31 -6.68 1.56
N VAL A 33 1.92 -6.83 2.74
CA VAL A 33 1.41 -6.31 4.02
C VAL A 33 2.33 -5.23 4.54
N PHE A 34 1.72 -4.12 4.94
CA PHE A 34 2.40 -2.90 5.36
C PHE A 34 2.03 -2.56 6.79
N GLY A 35 2.99 -2.73 7.69
CA GLY A 35 2.89 -2.17 9.04
C GLY A 35 3.18 -0.67 8.99
N SER A 36 2.30 0.15 9.55
CA SER A 36 2.57 1.58 9.71
C SER A 36 2.58 2.03 11.17
N SER A 37 2.27 1.12 12.09
CA SER A 37 2.29 1.37 13.53
C SER A 37 2.01 0.11 14.34
N SER A 38 2.06 0.25 15.67
CA SER A 38 1.51 -0.72 16.61
C SER A 38 -0.03 -0.82 16.56
N GLN A 39 -0.73 0.10 15.88
CA GLN A 39 -2.19 0.23 15.95
C GLN A 39 -2.92 -0.17 14.66
N THR A 40 -2.36 0.13 13.49
CA THR A 40 -2.97 -0.21 12.19
C THR A 40 -1.97 -0.72 11.18
N PHE A 41 -2.46 -1.52 10.23
CA PHE A 41 -1.69 -1.96 9.07
C PHE A 41 -2.57 -1.98 7.82
N VAL A 42 -1.94 -1.85 6.64
CA VAL A 42 -2.60 -1.92 5.33
C VAL A 42 -2.14 -3.18 4.62
N HIS A 43 -3.06 -3.87 3.98
CA HIS A 43 -2.81 -5.05 3.17
C HIS A 43 -3.27 -4.78 1.73
N LEU A 44 -2.38 -5.01 0.77
CA LEU A 44 -2.70 -5.03 -0.64
C LEU A 44 -2.88 -6.47 -1.09
N SER A 45 -4.10 -6.78 -1.50
CA SER A 45 -4.47 -8.07 -2.05
C SER A 45 -4.23 -8.11 -3.55
N LYS A 46 -3.96 -9.30 -4.08
CA LYS A 46 -3.81 -9.60 -5.51
C LYS A 46 -5.05 -9.25 -6.33
N ASP A 47 -6.23 -9.21 -5.71
CA ASP A 47 -7.45 -8.68 -6.35
C ASP A 47 -7.48 -7.14 -6.39
N SER A 48 -6.34 -6.48 -6.23
CA SER A 48 -6.16 -5.04 -6.21
C SER A 48 -7.06 -4.31 -5.21
N ARG A 49 -7.32 -4.94 -4.07
CA ARG A 49 -7.99 -4.32 -2.92
C ARG A 49 -7.00 -3.86 -1.88
N VAL A 50 -7.34 -2.74 -1.25
CA VAL A 50 -6.62 -2.20 -0.10
C VAL A 50 -7.44 -2.48 1.15
N HIS A 51 -6.90 -3.23 2.10
CA HIS A 51 -7.56 -3.49 3.38
C HIS A 51 -6.84 -2.75 4.49
N LEU A 52 -7.58 -2.00 5.30
CA LEU A 52 -7.10 -1.36 6.52
C LEU A 52 -7.54 -2.16 7.73
N TRP A 53 -6.57 -2.53 8.55
CA TRP A 53 -6.78 -3.37 9.72
C TRP A 53 -6.43 -2.65 11.02
N ASP A 54 -7.19 -2.97 12.06
CA ASP A 54 -6.90 -2.58 13.44
C ASP A 54 -6.17 -3.72 14.17
N VAL A 55 -4.98 -3.41 14.70
CA VAL A 55 -4.12 -4.38 15.38
C VAL A 55 -4.69 -4.77 16.74
N ALA A 56 -5.24 -3.82 17.50
CA ALA A 56 -5.71 -4.05 18.87
C ALA A 56 -6.94 -4.95 18.90
N SER A 57 -7.92 -4.67 18.05
CA SER A 57 -9.18 -5.41 17.93
C SER A 57 -9.11 -6.60 16.98
N LYS A 58 -8.06 -6.70 16.16
CA LYS A 58 -7.84 -7.76 15.16
C LYS A 58 -8.96 -7.83 14.12
N LYS A 59 -9.54 -6.69 13.78
CA LYS A 59 -10.65 -6.57 12.84
C LYS A 59 -10.25 -5.72 11.64
N GLU A 60 -10.81 -6.07 10.48
CA GLU A 60 -10.76 -5.21 9.30
C GLU A 60 -11.60 -3.97 9.61
N ARG A 61 -10.97 -2.80 9.55
CA ARG A 61 -11.68 -1.52 9.70
C ARG A 61 -12.45 -1.21 8.43
N LYS A 62 -11.79 -1.41 7.28
CA LYS A 62 -12.34 -1.07 5.98
C LYS A 62 -11.57 -1.73 4.84
N SER A 63 -12.29 -2.08 3.78
CA SER A 63 -11.72 -2.38 2.46
C SER A 63 -12.03 -1.26 1.49
N TYR A 64 -11.05 -0.98 0.64
CA TYR A 64 -11.14 -0.04 -0.46
C TYR A 64 -10.93 -0.82 -1.75
N VAL A 65 -11.88 -0.64 -2.66
CA VAL A 65 -11.92 -1.35 -3.93
C VAL A 65 -11.93 -0.29 -5.02
N ASP A 66 -10.93 -0.34 -5.89
CA ASP A 66 -10.98 0.42 -7.14
C ASP A 66 -12.09 -0.17 -8.02
N LYS A 67 -12.83 0.68 -8.73
CA LYS A 67 -13.84 0.24 -9.69
C LYS A 67 -13.27 -0.73 -10.72
N ASN A 68 -12.00 -0.56 -11.08
CA ASN A 68 -11.30 -1.36 -12.07
C ASN A 68 -10.31 -2.37 -11.46
N HIS A 69 -10.46 -2.72 -10.17
CA HIS A 69 -9.51 -3.58 -9.44
C HIS A 69 -9.15 -4.91 -10.13
N LEU A 70 -10.03 -5.48 -10.96
CA LEU A 70 -9.76 -6.75 -11.67
C LEU A 70 -8.97 -6.60 -12.96
N THR A 71 -8.75 -5.38 -13.46
CA THR A 71 -8.12 -5.13 -14.75
C THR A 71 -6.66 -4.70 -14.65
N HIS A 72 -6.21 -4.34 -13.45
CA HIS A 72 -4.83 -3.96 -13.18
C HIS A 72 -4.32 -4.61 -11.90
N SER A 73 -3.01 -4.60 -11.71
CA SER A 73 -2.34 -5.04 -10.49
C SER A 73 -1.48 -3.92 -9.92
N PHE A 74 -1.28 -3.91 -8.61
CA PHE A 74 -0.38 -2.96 -7.97
C PHE A 74 1.07 -3.22 -8.36
N THR A 75 1.81 -2.16 -8.69
CA THR A 75 3.24 -2.21 -9.06
C THR A 75 4.14 -1.52 -8.04
N SER A 76 3.64 -0.46 -7.41
CA SER A 76 4.34 0.34 -6.40
C SER A 76 3.34 0.97 -5.44
N TYR A 77 3.80 1.46 -4.30
CA TYR A 77 2.92 2.06 -3.30
C TYR A 77 3.70 2.95 -2.33
N ALA A 78 2.98 3.84 -1.67
CA ALA A 78 3.46 4.62 -0.55
C ALA A 78 2.33 4.83 0.46
N TRP A 79 2.64 4.85 1.74
CA TRP A 79 1.67 5.18 2.78
C TRP A 79 2.20 6.26 3.71
N LYS A 80 1.46 7.35 3.81
CA LYS A 80 1.64 8.39 4.82
C LYS A 80 0.61 8.22 5.92
N THR A 81 1.05 8.04 7.16
CA THR A 81 0.16 7.93 8.32
C THR A 81 -0.22 9.30 8.90
N THR A 82 -1.31 9.33 9.66
CA THR A 82 -1.63 10.43 10.56
C THR A 82 -0.88 10.31 11.89
N LYS A 83 -0.82 11.39 12.67
CA LYS A 83 -0.11 11.40 13.98
C LYS A 83 -0.66 10.37 14.97
N ASP A 84 -1.95 10.09 14.90
CA ASP A 84 -2.65 9.10 15.73
C ASP A 84 -2.57 7.68 15.17
N GLN A 85 -1.93 7.49 13.99
CA GLN A 85 -1.65 6.18 13.38
C GLN A 85 -2.91 5.34 13.09
N THR A 86 -4.06 5.99 12.92
CA THR A 86 -5.35 5.33 12.67
C THR A 86 -5.74 5.31 11.20
N GLY A 87 -5.11 6.14 10.39
CA GLY A 87 -5.40 6.33 8.98
C GLY A 87 -4.27 7.06 8.26
N GLY A 88 -4.61 7.80 7.21
CA GLY A 88 -3.61 8.48 6.40
C GLY A 88 -3.97 8.57 4.93
N VAL A 89 -2.96 8.92 4.12
CA VAL A 89 -3.06 8.93 2.67
C VAL A 89 -2.27 7.74 2.15
N PHE A 90 -2.97 6.83 1.49
CA PHE A 90 -2.38 5.68 0.85
C PHE A 90 -2.35 5.92 -0.66
N VAL A 91 -1.25 5.57 -1.30
CA VAL A 91 -1.03 5.75 -2.73
C VAL A 91 -0.51 4.44 -3.29
N ALA A 92 -1.02 4.04 -4.45
CA ALA A 92 -0.54 2.87 -5.15
C ALA A 92 -0.50 3.13 -6.66
N GLY A 93 0.57 2.67 -7.28
CA GLY A 93 0.73 2.60 -8.72
C GLY A 93 0.18 1.29 -9.26
N TYR A 94 -0.29 1.36 -10.50
CA TYR A 94 -0.92 0.25 -11.20
C TYR A 94 -0.14 -0.13 -12.47
N SER A 95 -0.30 -1.38 -12.88
CA SER A 95 0.32 -1.92 -14.10
C SER A 95 -0.18 -1.29 -15.40
N ASP A 96 -1.30 -0.56 -15.36
CA ASP A 96 -1.87 0.19 -16.48
C ASP A 96 -1.42 1.66 -16.52
N GLY A 97 -0.46 2.05 -15.68
CA GLY A 97 0.06 3.42 -15.64
C GLY A 97 -0.71 4.37 -14.73
N LEU A 98 -1.81 3.91 -14.12
CA LEU A 98 -2.56 4.73 -13.18
C LEU A 98 -1.89 4.81 -11.82
N VAL A 99 -2.16 5.88 -11.08
CA VAL A 99 -1.83 6.03 -9.66
C VAL A 99 -3.11 6.31 -8.88
N GLY A 100 -3.51 5.38 -8.03
CA GLY A 100 -4.63 5.53 -7.10
C GLY A 100 -4.20 6.22 -5.81
N ILE A 101 -5.05 7.12 -5.31
CA ILE A 101 -4.86 7.82 -4.04
C ILE A 101 -6.11 7.62 -3.18
N TRP A 102 -5.91 7.14 -1.96
CA TRP A 102 -6.96 6.92 -0.97
C TRP A 102 -6.72 7.76 0.27
N ASP A 103 -7.76 8.47 0.70
CA ASP A 103 -7.83 9.05 2.03
C ASP A 103 -8.45 7.99 2.95
N LEU A 104 -7.60 7.33 3.74
CA LEU A 104 -8.02 6.27 4.65
C LEU A 104 -8.81 6.82 5.85
N ASN A 105 -8.65 8.11 6.20
CA ASN A 105 -9.40 8.74 7.29
C ASN A 105 -10.86 8.94 6.92
N ARG A 106 -11.08 9.48 5.71
CA ARG A 106 -12.44 9.60 5.12
C ARG A 106 -12.94 8.27 4.60
N GLY A 107 -12.00 7.37 4.33
CA GLY A 107 -12.22 6.06 3.78
C GLY A 107 -12.81 6.10 2.37
N VAL A 108 -12.22 6.91 1.50
CA VAL A 108 -12.62 7.05 0.09
C VAL A 108 -11.39 7.05 -0.80
N GLN A 109 -11.54 6.59 -2.05
CA GLN A 109 -10.56 6.86 -3.10
C GLN A 109 -10.70 8.33 -3.50
N SER A 110 -9.74 9.16 -3.08
CA SER A 110 -9.81 10.60 -3.27
C SER A 110 -9.48 10.99 -4.70
N GLN A 111 -8.58 10.25 -5.36
CA GLN A 111 -8.11 10.59 -6.69
C GLN A 111 -7.55 9.37 -7.44
N ILE A 112 -7.61 9.44 -8.77
CA ILE A 112 -6.83 8.63 -9.70
C ILE A 112 -6.05 9.60 -10.60
N ILE A 113 -4.77 9.34 -10.82
CA ILE A 113 -3.87 10.13 -11.65
C ILE A 113 -3.35 9.27 -12.80
N GLY A 114 -3.14 9.88 -13.96
CA GLY A 114 -2.67 9.21 -15.17
C GLY A 114 -3.81 8.84 -16.12
N LYS A 115 -3.43 8.20 -17.23
CA LYS A 115 -4.37 7.69 -18.23
C LYS A 115 -4.01 6.23 -18.52
N ALA A 116 -4.99 5.35 -18.33
CA ALA A 116 -4.78 3.92 -18.43
C ALA A 116 -4.22 3.53 -19.80
N ASN A 117 -3.15 2.72 -19.80
CA ASN A 117 -2.40 2.25 -20.97
C ASN A 117 -1.71 3.35 -21.79
N GLU A 118 -1.68 4.59 -21.31
CA GLU A 118 -0.99 5.71 -21.95
C GLU A 118 0.08 6.33 -21.04
N SER A 119 -0.13 6.28 -19.73
CA SER A 119 0.88 6.67 -18.74
C SER A 119 1.87 5.53 -18.51
N GLU A 120 3.11 5.90 -18.20
CA GLU A 120 4.15 4.95 -17.85
C GLU A 120 3.83 4.23 -16.55
N VAL A 121 4.30 2.98 -16.44
CA VAL A 121 4.06 2.13 -15.27
C VAL A 121 4.87 2.65 -14.08
N PRO A 122 4.21 3.02 -12.97
CA PRO A 122 4.90 3.45 -11.75
C PRO A 122 5.75 2.31 -11.19
N THR A 123 7.04 2.55 -11.00
CA THR A 123 8.00 1.61 -10.43
C THR A 123 8.31 1.92 -8.97
N ASP A 124 8.24 3.19 -8.57
CA ASP A 124 8.36 3.60 -7.17
C ASP A 124 7.50 4.83 -6.89
N ILE A 125 7.06 4.97 -5.64
CA ILE A 125 6.27 6.11 -5.18
C ILE A 125 6.79 6.51 -3.80
N VAL A 126 7.08 7.79 -3.63
CA VAL A 126 7.50 8.35 -2.34
C VAL A 126 6.76 9.63 -2.02
N PHE A 127 6.44 9.81 -0.74
CA PHE A 127 5.93 11.09 -0.25
C PHE A 127 7.09 12.07 -0.06
N SER A 128 6.87 13.31 -0.46
CA SER A 128 7.68 14.45 -0.03
C SER A 128 7.72 14.56 1.50
N ASN A 129 8.82 15.09 2.05
CA ASN A 129 8.98 15.25 3.49
C ASN A 129 7.96 16.21 4.11
N ASP A 130 7.51 17.22 3.34
CA ASP A 130 6.43 18.13 3.74
C ASP A 130 5.03 17.52 3.60
N SER A 131 4.96 16.31 3.03
CA SER A 131 3.74 15.52 2.82
C SER A 131 2.68 16.19 1.94
N LYS A 132 3.07 17.15 1.09
CA LYS A 132 2.16 17.85 0.17
C LYS A 132 2.20 17.29 -1.24
N SER A 133 3.32 16.67 -1.59
CA SER A 133 3.56 16.10 -2.92
C SER A 133 3.92 14.63 -2.84
N ILE A 134 3.66 13.92 -3.93
CA ILE A 134 4.15 12.57 -4.19
C ILE A 134 5.10 12.65 -5.38
N PHE A 135 6.18 11.87 -5.33
CA PHE A 135 7.04 11.62 -6.47
C PHE A 135 6.77 10.22 -6.95
N VAL A 136 6.61 10.08 -8.25
CA VAL A 136 6.40 8.81 -8.93
C VAL A 136 7.55 8.65 -9.90
N SER A 137 8.26 7.52 -9.80
CA SER A 137 9.19 7.11 -10.83
C SER A 137 8.56 6.04 -11.69
N SER A 138 8.93 6.03 -12.94
CA SER A 138 8.65 4.98 -13.91
C SER A 138 9.97 4.56 -14.54
N ASN A 139 10.05 3.31 -14.97
CA ASN A 139 11.19 2.86 -15.76
C ASN A 139 10.81 3.01 -17.22
N GLU A 140 11.13 4.15 -17.85
CA GLU A 140 11.55 4.25 -19.26
C GLU A 140 12.49 5.46 -19.46
N ASN A 141 13.35 5.36 -20.49
CA ASN A 141 14.45 6.28 -20.83
C ASN A 141 13.97 7.56 -21.51
#